data_AF-A0A1E7EJ90-F1
#
_entry.id   AF-A0A1E7EJ90-F1
#
_cell.length_a   1.000
_cell.length_b   1.000
_cell.length_c   1.000
_cell.angle_alpha   90.00
_cell.angle_beta   90.00
_cell.angle_gamma   90.00
#
_symmetry.space_group_name_H-M   'P 1'
#
loop_
_entity.id
_entity.type
_entity.pdbx_description
1 polymer ?
#
loop_
_entity_poly.entity_id
_entity_poly.type
_entity_poly.pdbx_seq_one_letter_code
_entity_poly.pdbx_strand_id
1 'polypeptide(L)'
;PQSFSHFTYEKSKRYFMVVDLQGVLAINPVDGTKCYKLTDPVIHKRRKKKKEKLRKYTFGRTDRGEKGMKAFFHTHQCNDLCRLLGL
;
A
#
# COMPACT_ATOMS: atom_id res chain seq x y z
N PRO A 1 -1.81 -7.96 6.29
CA PRO A 1 -1.12 -7.29 5.15
C PRO A 1 -2.03 -6.36 4.33
N GLN A 2 -3.21 -6.81 3.87
CA GLN A 2 -4.07 -5.99 3.00
C GLN A 2 -4.51 -4.65 3.63
N SER A 3 -4.73 -4.61 4.94
CA SER A 3 -5.09 -3.39 5.68
C SER A 3 -4.02 -2.31 5.57
N PHE A 4 -2.74 -2.69 5.39
CA PHE A 4 -1.66 -1.73 5.16
C PHE A 4 -1.81 -1.02 3.81
N SER A 5 -2.19 -1.75 2.75
CA SER A 5 -2.48 -1.15 1.44
C SER A 5 -3.63 -0.14 1.55
N HIS A 6 -4.72 -0.48 2.24
CA HIS A 6 -5.82 0.45 2.50
C HIS A 6 -5.36 1.66 3.34
N PHE A 7 -4.60 1.43 4.41
CA PHE A 7 -4.04 2.48 5.26
C PHE A 7 -3.19 3.47 4.46
N THR A 8 -2.29 3.00 3.59
CA THR A 8 -1.44 3.89 2.78
C THR A 8 -2.27 4.74 1.80
N TYR A 9 -3.37 4.20 1.28
CA TYR A 9 -4.31 4.95 0.44
C TYR A 9 -4.96 6.09 1.20
N GLU A 10 -5.55 5.82 2.35
CA GLU A 10 -6.24 6.85 3.13
C GLU A 10 -5.27 7.84 3.77
N LYS A 11 -4.17 7.38 4.37
CA LYS A 11 -3.17 8.25 5.01
C LYS A 11 -2.49 9.18 4.03
N SER A 12 -2.30 8.75 2.78
CA SER A 12 -1.77 9.60 1.72
C SER A 12 -2.80 10.54 1.10
N LYS A 13 -4.03 10.61 1.62
CA LYS A 13 -5.16 11.36 1.01
C LYS A 13 -5.43 10.90 -0.43
N ARG A 14 -5.38 9.58 -0.66
CA ARG A 14 -5.70 8.92 -1.92
C ARG A 14 -4.73 9.24 -3.06
N TYR A 15 -3.50 9.63 -2.74
CA TYR A 15 -2.47 9.95 -3.72
C TYR A 15 -1.57 8.78 -4.05
N PHE A 16 -1.31 7.91 -3.06
CA PHE A 16 -0.46 6.75 -3.20
C PHE A 16 -1.16 5.52 -2.65
N MET A 17 -0.79 4.35 -3.14
CA MET A 17 -1.22 3.08 -2.56
C MET A 17 -0.07 2.11 -2.73
N VAL A 18 0.33 1.47 -1.63
CA VAL A 18 1.35 0.43 -1.64
C VAL A 18 0.65 -0.92 -1.72
N VAL A 19 0.92 -1.68 -2.77
CA VAL A 19 0.37 -3.01 -3.02
C VAL A 19 1.50 -4.00 -3.34
N ASP A 20 1.14 -5.24 -3.63
CA ASP A 20 2.09 -6.34 -3.89
C ASP A 20 3.06 -6.55 -2.72
N LEU A 21 2.49 -6.65 -1.51
CA LEU A 21 3.26 -6.84 -0.28
C LEU A 21 3.74 -8.29 -0.19
N GLN A 22 4.92 -8.55 -0.74
CA GLN A 22 5.58 -9.84 -0.76
C GLN A 22 6.77 -9.87 0.20
N GLY A 23 7.10 -11.03 0.75
CA GLY A 23 8.24 -11.20 1.65
C GLY A 23 8.06 -12.32 2.66
N VAL A 24 8.75 -12.22 3.79
CA VAL A 24 8.81 -13.27 4.82
C VAL A 24 8.36 -12.75 6.18
N LEU A 25 7.68 -13.62 6.93
CA LEU A 25 7.42 -13.40 8.35
C LEU A 25 8.63 -13.87 9.15
N ALA A 26 9.41 -12.92 9.67
CA ALA A 26 10.50 -13.19 10.58
C ALA A 26 9.99 -13.24 12.03
N ILE A 27 10.46 -14.20 12.81
CA ILE A 27 10.22 -14.28 14.24
C ILE A 27 11.55 -13.98 14.92
N ASN A 28 11.56 -13.01 15.84
CA ASN A 28 12.74 -12.70 16.62
C ASN A 28 13.00 -13.86 17.61
N PRO A 29 14.17 -14.51 17.55
CA PRO A 29 14.46 -15.65 18.42
C PRO A 29 14.63 -15.28 19.90
N VAL A 30 14.82 -13.98 20.21
CA VAL A 30 15.08 -13.51 21.59
C VAL A 30 13.77 -13.25 22.35
N ASP A 31 12.80 -12.59 21.73
CA ASP A 31 11.56 -12.13 22.38
C ASP A 31 10.28 -12.68 21.73
N GLY A 32 10.40 -13.50 20.68
CA GLY A 32 9.27 -14.08 19.95
C GLY A 32 8.46 -13.07 19.13
N THR A 33 8.90 -11.82 19.00
CA THR A 33 8.18 -10.80 18.23
C THR A 33 8.14 -11.15 16.75
N LYS A 34 6.99 -10.87 16.12
CA LYS A 34 6.74 -11.18 14.71
C LYS A 34 6.91 -9.91 13.87
N CYS A 35 7.73 -9.99 12.82
CA CYS A 35 8.02 -8.88 11.92
C CYS A 35 7.93 -9.33 10.46
N TYR A 36 7.17 -8.60 9.64
CA TYR A 36 7.14 -8.84 8.20
C TYR A 36 8.32 -8.10 7.54
N LYS A 37 9.22 -8.85 6.91
CA LYS A 37 10.27 -8.31 6.04
C LYS A 37 9.76 -8.36 4.60
N LEU A 38 9.38 -7.21 4.08
CA LEU A 38 8.78 -7.08 2.75
C LEU A 38 9.82 -6.59 1.72
N THR A 39 9.69 -7.06 0.49
CA THR A 39 10.52 -6.67 -0.66
C THR A 39 9.65 -6.38 -1.87
N ASP A 40 10.20 -5.60 -2.81
CA ASP A 40 9.62 -5.29 -4.13
C ASP A 40 8.15 -4.84 -4.14
N PRO A 41 7.71 -3.92 -3.24
CA PRO A 41 6.34 -3.44 -3.27
C PRO A 41 6.05 -2.61 -4.52
N VAL A 42 4.82 -2.69 -5.01
CA VAL A 42 4.33 -1.83 -6.09
C VAL A 42 3.66 -0.60 -5.49
N ILE A 43 4.05 0.59 -5.94
CA ILE A 43 3.45 1.86 -5.50
C ILE A 43 2.62 2.43 -6.64
N HIS A 44 1.30 2.36 -6.50
CA HIS A 44 0.38 3.06 -7.40
C HIS A 44 0.31 4.54 -7.04
N LYS A 45 0.32 5.40 -8.06
CA LYS A 45 0.27 6.85 -7.88
C LYS A 45 -0.88 7.49 -8.66
N ARG A 46 -1.61 8.39 -8.00
CA ARG A 46 -2.66 9.19 -8.61
C ARG A 46 -2.07 10.27 -9.52
N ARG A 47 -2.42 10.24 -10.81
CA ARG A 47 -1.94 11.22 -11.81
C ARG A 47 -2.89 12.41 -11.90
N LYS A 48 -2.88 13.30 -10.89
CA LYS A 48 -3.59 14.60 -11.00
C LYS A 48 -2.77 15.62 -11.80
N LYS A 49 -3.40 16.25 -12.80
CA LYS A 49 -2.80 17.28 -13.68
C LYS A 49 -2.24 18.51 -12.95
N LYS A 50 -2.74 18.84 -11.75
CA LYS A 50 -2.47 20.13 -11.05
C LYS A 50 -1.36 20.11 -9.99
N LYS A 51 -0.67 18.99 -9.74
CA LYS A 51 0.43 18.96 -8.74
C LYS A 51 1.75 18.53 -9.39
N GLU A 52 2.45 19.49 -9.95
CA GLU A 52 3.77 19.34 -10.56
C GLU A 52 4.78 18.66 -9.63
N LYS A 53 4.78 19.02 -8.33
CA LYS A 53 5.62 18.40 -7.31
C LYS A 53 5.42 16.89 -7.16
N LEU A 54 4.25 16.37 -7.53
CA LEU A 54 3.99 14.93 -7.49
C LEU A 54 4.48 14.26 -8.77
N ARG A 55 4.49 14.92 -9.94
CA ARG A 55 4.94 14.32 -11.21
C ARG A 55 6.34 13.72 -11.13
N LYS A 56 7.26 14.35 -10.39
CA LYS A 56 8.66 13.91 -10.25
C LYS A 56 8.83 12.49 -9.68
N TYR A 57 7.88 11.99 -8.89
CA TYR A 57 8.00 10.65 -8.31
C TYR A 57 7.61 9.57 -9.33
N THR A 58 8.58 8.76 -9.74
CA THR A 58 8.38 7.58 -10.59
C THR A 58 8.69 6.35 -9.74
N PHE A 59 7.73 5.41 -9.66
CA PHE A 59 7.81 4.22 -8.79
C PHE A 59 7.96 2.91 -9.58
N GLY A 60 8.53 3.00 -10.78
CA GLY A 60 8.72 1.85 -11.67
C GLY A 60 7.55 1.61 -12.63
N ARG A 61 7.74 0.61 -13.50
CA ARG A 61 6.83 0.28 -14.62
C ARG A 61 5.52 -0.38 -14.17
N THR A 62 5.49 -0.89 -12.94
CA THR A 62 4.34 -1.56 -12.33
C THR A 62 3.29 -0.57 -11.77
N ASP A 63 3.57 0.75 -11.80
CA ASP A 63 2.58 1.79 -11.46
C ASP A 63 1.43 1.85 -12.48
N ARG A 64 0.34 1.15 -12.15
CA ARG A 64 -0.95 1.20 -12.87
C ARG A 64 -1.83 2.40 -12.46
N GLY A 65 -1.34 3.27 -11.58
CA GLY A 65 -2.03 4.47 -11.11
C GLY A 65 -3.42 4.21 -10.55
N GLU A 66 -4.37 5.08 -10.89
CA GLU A 66 -5.76 4.99 -10.40
C GLU A 66 -6.46 3.68 -10.80
N LYS A 67 -6.10 3.08 -11.95
CA LYS A 67 -6.67 1.80 -12.37
C LYS A 67 -6.25 0.67 -11.42
N GLY A 68 -4.97 0.65 -11.04
CA GLY A 68 -4.46 -0.31 -10.06
C GLY A 68 -5.09 -0.13 -8.68
N MET A 69 -5.25 1.12 -8.24
CA MET A 69 -5.94 1.43 -6.98
C MET A 69 -7.39 0.92 -6.97
N LYS A 70 -8.14 1.15 -8.06
CA LYS A 70 -9.51 0.65 -8.19
C LYS A 70 -9.58 -0.87 -8.21
N ALA A 71 -8.65 -1.52 -8.91
CA ALA A 71 -8.59 -2.97 -8.97
C ALA A 71 -8.35 -3.58 -7.58
N PHE A 72 -7.46 -2.99 -6.77
CA PHE A 72 -7.27 -3.40 -5.37
C PHE A 72 -8.58 -3.34 -4.58
N PHE A 73 -9.28 -2.20 -4.61
CA PHE A 73 -10.54 -2.03 -3.86
C PHE A 73 -11.69 -2.89 -4.37
N HIS A 74 -11.67 -3.32 -5.63
CA HIS A 74 -12.69 -4.22 -6.14
C HIS A 74 -12.65 -5.59 -5.45
N THR A 75 -11.47 -6.04 -5.03
CA THR A 75 -11.29 -7.33 -4.34
C THR A 75 -11.06 -7.19 -2.84
N HIS A 76 -10.78 -5.97 -2.35
CA HIS A 76 -10.48 -5.74 -0.94
C HIS A 76 -11.76 -5.79 -0.09
N GLN A 77 -11.70 -6.59 0.98
CA GLN A 77 -12.71 -6.57 2.04
C GLN A 77 -12.06 -6.06 3.32
N CYS A 78 -12.63 -5.02 3.92
CA CYS A 78 -12.14 -4.50 5.18
C CYS A 78 -12.22 -5.57 6.27
N ASN A 79 -11.09 -5.81 6.94
CA ASN A 79 -10.99 -6.71 8.07
C ASN A 79 -10.95 -5.94 9.39
N ASP A 80 -10.86 -6.65 10.51
CA ASP A 80 -10.85 -6.05 11.84
C ASP A 80 -9.73 -5.02 12.03
N LEU A 81 -8.58 -5.23 11.39
CA LEU A 81 -7.47 -4.27 11.45
C LEU A 81 -7.82 -2.98 10.68
N CYS A 82 -8.53 -3.05 9.56
CA CYS A 82 -9.02 -1.85 8.87
C CYS A 82 -9.98 -1.06 9.78
N ARG A 83 -10.89 -1.76 10.45
CA ARG A 83 -11.88 -1.16 11.37
C ARG A 83 -11.21 -0.53 12.58
N LEU A 84 -10.24 -1.22 13.17
CA LEU A 84 -9.45 -0.72 14.30
C LEU A 84 -8.69 0.57 13.95
N LEU A 85 -8.24 0.68 12.71
CA LEU A 85 -7.54 1.86 12.19
C LEU A 85 -8.50 2.99 11.75
N GLY A 86 -9.82 2.78 11.78
CA GLY A 86 -10.82 3.76 11.36
C GLY A 86 -10.78 4.08 9.86
N LEU A 87 -10.43 3.08 9.04
CA LEU A 87 -10.34 3.19 7.58
C LEU A 87 -11.67 2.95 6.87
#